data_AF-A0A6A4V732-F1
#
_entry.id   AF-A0A6A4V732-F1
#
_cell.length_a   1.000
_cell.length_b   1.000
_cell.length_c   1.000
_cell.angle_alpha   90.00
_cell.angle_beta   90.00
_cell.angle_gamma   90.00
#
_symmetry.space_group_name_H-M   'P 1'
#
loop_
_entity.id
_entity.type
_entity.pdbx_description
1 polymer ?
#
loop_
_entity_poly.entity_id
_entity_poly.type
_entity_poly.pdbx_seq_one_letter_code
_entity_poly.pdbx_strand_id
1 'polypeptide(L)'
;MRRVEKVNAIALGVIIWIVLILSALQLTGFNLDFYVEQYASRDTAEEIGVSSQDLMIATEVLLDYTSGKREDMIVEVEVNGTVQPFFNQKEIHHMLDVRILYLNVIQLRNILLIFALINIFALIAFNRKSTISILQFGLKWVSIGLGSIIVALAAFAIIDFDAFWTAFHKVLFTNDLWLLDPYTDNLINMVPERFFIDLILMIAVHFTLAMLTLFTLLQGIKDKGINQNMLKVIAVITMTIDHVGYFLFPEIRELRIIGRIAYPIFTYLFAISYRFSHDRKALLIRLSIFAILGHGLIYAAGQRGFYNILFLFILGWFAFWIIDQKKDILLSIVGLGILATIAEMGGVDYGAYGIVTLVIFYVFHDQKLKQFGAFTLLTFLFSFQWLIVRLINDSTYWSNLPQIFSRGIYSLTGSFPQIFAVLALIPLALYIYKVPKNKTSLVYKANQYFYYAYYPIHFAILAYIHYHL
;
A
#
# COMPACT_ATOMS: atom_id res chain seq x y z
N MET A 1 -22.26 -1.32 -21.91
CA MET A 1 -22.14 -0.29 -20.86
C MET A 1 -23.16 0.81 -21.10
N ARG A 2 -23.94 1.15 -20.07
CA ARG A 2 -24.87 2.29 -20.05
C ARG A 2 -24.10 3.61 -20.07
N ARG A 3 -24.77 4.73 -20.39
CA ARG A 3 -24.14 6.07 -20.45
C ARG A 3 -23.49 6.46 -19.12
N VAL A 4 -24.18 6.24 -18.00
CA VAL A 4 -23.66 6.50 -16.64
C VAL A 4 -22.39 5.68 -16.34
N GLU A 5 -22.36 4.41 -16.74
CA GLU A 5 -21.17 3.55 -16.55
C GLU A 5 -19.96 4.04 -17.37
N LYS A 6 -20.19 4.60 -18.56
CA LYS A 6 -19.12 5.21 -19.37
C LYS A 6 -18.56 6.47 -18.71
N VAL A 7 -19.42 7.32 -18.15
CA VAL A 7 -18.97 8.53 -17.44
C VAL A 7 -18.15 8.14 -16.20
N ASN A 8 -18.64 7.21 -15.39
CA ASN A 8 -17.92 6.69 -14.23
C ASN A 8 -16.59 6.03 -14.63
N ALA A 9 -16.57 5.30 -15.75
CA ALA A 9 -15.35 4.71 -16.30
C ALA A 9 -14.29 5.77 -16.61
N ILE A 10 -14.67 6.83 -17.34
CA ILE A 10 -13.74 7.91 -17.69
C ILE A 10 -13.24 8.63 -16.44
N ALA A 11 -14.14 9.01 -15.52
CA ALA A 11 -13.76 9.68 -14.28
C ALA A 11 -12.75 8.86 -13.46
N LEU A 12 -13.05 7.57 -13.23
CA LEU A 12 -12.15 6.68 -12.50
C LEU A 12 -10.85 6.42 -13.26
N GLY A 13 -10.91 6.36 -14.60
CA GLY A 13 -9.74 6.28 -15.47
C GLY A 13 -8.81 7.48 -15.30
N VAL A 14 -9.34 8.71 -15.29
CA VAL A 14 -8.56 9.95 -15.06
C VAL A 14 -7.89 9.91 -13.70
N ILE A 15 -8.63 9.54 -12.65
CA ILE A 15 -8.11 9.45 -11.28
C ILE A 15 -6.94 8.46 -11.21
N ILE A 16 -7.11 7.24 -11.73
CA ILE A 16 -6.05 6.22 -11.70
C ILE A 16 -4.85 6.67 -12.53
N TRP A 17 -5.09 7.31 -13.68
CA TRP A 17 -4.02 7.81 -14.54
C TRP A 17 -3.19 8.89 -13.83
N ILE A 18 -3.84 9.87 -13.17
CA ILE A 18 -3.17 10.89 -12.35
C ILE A 18 -2.39 10.26 -11.20
N VAL A 19 -3.00 9.29 -10.51
CA VAL A 19 -2.33 8.59 -9.41
C VAL A 19 -1.04 7.93 -9.89
N LEU A 20 -1.09 7.20 -11.00
CA LEU A 20 0.05 6.47 -11.53
C LEU A 20 1.16 7.39 -12.05
N ILE A 21 0.84 8.48 -12.75
CA ILE A 21 1.89 9.40 -13.25
C ILE A 21 2.57 10.14 -12.11
N LEU A 22 1.81 10.57 -11.08
CA LEU A 22 2.38 11.22 -9.90
C LEU A 22 3.17 10.25 -9.01
N SER A 23 2.81 8.96 -9.01
CA SER A 23 3.64 7.90 -8.40
C SER A 23 4.94 7.68 -9.18
N ALA A 24 4.89 7.67 -10.51
CA ALA A 24 6.10 7.55 -11.35
C ALA A 24 7.03 8.77 -11.18
N LEU A 25 6.46 9.98 -11.05
CA LEU A 25 7.18 11.20 -10.74
C LEU A 25 7.91 11.09 -9.40
N GLN A 26 7.21 10.70 -8.32
CA GLN A 26 7.85 10.53 -7.02
C GLN A 26 8.94 9.46 -7.05
N LEU A 27 8.68 8.32 -7.71
CA LEU A 27 9.64 7.21 -7.79
C LEU A 27 10.92 7.61 -8.52
N THR A 28 10.81 8.36 -9.62
CA THR A 28 11.97 8.72 -10.45
C THR A 28 12.67 9.96 -9.92
N GLY A 29 11.92 11.03 -9.62
CA GLY A 29 12.48 12.33 -9.24
C GLY A 29 13.18 12.38 -7.89
N PHE A 30 12.98 11.36 -7.04
CA PHE A 30 13.64 11.22 -5.73
C PHE A 30 14.52 9.97 -5.66
N ASN A 31 14.88 9.37 -6.80
CA ASN A 31 15.81 8.26 -6.84
C ASN A 31 17.26 8.79 -6.91
N LEU A 32 18.00 8.70 -5.81
CA LEU A 32 19.40 9.15 -5.75
C LEU A 32 20.30 8.46 -6.77
N ASP A 33 20.08 7.17 -7.07
CA ASP A 33 20.87 6.44 -8.06
C ASP A 33 20.76 7.08 -9.46
N PHE A 34 19.58 7.62 -9.79
CA PHE A 34 19.38 8.36 -11.04
C PHE A 34 20.25 9.62 -11.08
N TYR A 35 20.34 10.39 -9.98
CA TYR A 35 21.21 11.58 -9.93
C TYR A 35 22.69 11.21 -10.03
N VAL A 36 23.12 10.15 -9.35
CA VAL A 36 24.50 9.63 -9.42
C VAL A 36 24.88 9.31 -10.86
N GLU A 37 24.05 8.55 -11.59
CA GLU A 37 24.30 8.20 -13.00
C GLU A 37 24.31 9.44 -13.91
N GLN A 38 23.38 10.38 -13.68
CA GLN A 38 23.25 11.58 -14.51
C GLN A 38 24.41 12.56 -14.33
N TYR A 39 24.86 12.79 -13.08
CA TYR A 39 26.00 13.66 -12.80
C TYR A 39 27.31 13.05 -13.29
N ALA A 40 27.51 11.75 -13.08
CA ALA A 40 28.73 11.07 -13.52
C ALA A 40 28.87 11.05 -15.05
N SER A 41 27.78 10.96 -15.80
CA SER A 41 27.81 10.96 -17.27
C SER A 41 28.03 12.35 -17.90
N ARG A 42 28.08 13.40 -17.08
CA ARG A 42 28.12 14.81 -17.54
C ARG A 42 29.21 15.62 -16.85
N ASP A 43 30.05 14.99 -16.03
CA ASP A 43 31.08 15.68 -15.24
C ASP A 43 30.54 16.89 -14.46
N THR A 44 29.28 16.83 -14.01
CA THR A 44 28.55 17.97 -13.41
C THR A 44 29.25 18.57 -12.20
N ALA A 45 29.91 17.73 -11.40
CA ALA A 45 30.69 18.19 -10.26
C ALA A 45 31.87 19.07 -10.69
N GLU A 46 32.55 18.71 -11.78
CA GLU A 46 33.66 19.48 -12.35
C GLU A 46 33.16 20.81 -12.95
N GLU A 47 32.05 20.79 -13.69
CA GLU A 47 31.45 22.01 -14.26
C GLU A 47 31.06 23.04 -13.19
N ILE A 48 30.58 22.59 -12.03
CA ILE A 48 30.23 23.45 -10.89
C ILE A 48 31.47 23.84 -10.06
N GLY A 49 32.55 23.06 -10.14
CA GLY A 49 33.78 23.26 -9.37
C GLY A 49 33.72 22.70 -7.95
N VAL A 50 33.00 21.61 -7.73
CA VAL A 50 32.85 20.91 -6.44
C VAL A 50 33.28 19.46 -6.54
N SER A 51 33.51 18.81 -5.38
CA SER A 51 33.72 17.36 -5.36
C SER A 51 32.41 16.61 -5.66
N SER A 52 32.49 15.40 -6.22
CA SER A 52 31.29 14.57 -6.43
C SER A 52 30.57 14.25 -5.11
N GLN A 53 31.31 14.15 -4.01
CA GLN A 53 30.74 13.94 -2.68
C GLN A 53 29.92 15.15 -2.24
N ASP A 54 30.47 16.36 -2.38
CA ASP A 54 29.78 17.59 -2.01
C ASP A 54 28.53 17.84 -2.87
N LEU A 55 28.60 17.56 -4.17
CA LEU A 55 27.45 17.63 -5.07
C LEU A 55 26.32 16.68 -4.62
N MET A 56 26.66 15.47 -4.18
CA MET A 56 25.68 14.51 -3.67
C MET A 56 25.09 14.95 -2.33
N ILE A 57 25.89 15.50 -1.41
CA ILE A 57 25.39 16.06 -0.15
C ILE A 57 24.40 17.20 -0.44
N ALA A 58 24.74 18.12 -1.34
CA ALA A 58 23.83 19.20 -1.75
C ALA A 58 22.53 18.66 -2.39
N THR A 59 22.64 17.58 -3.17
CA THR A 59 21.48 16.91 -3.79
C THR A 59 20.58 16.23 -2.76
N GLU A 60 21.14 15.54 -1.77
CA GLU A 60 20.37 14.96 -0.67
C GLU A 60 19.60 16.04 0.11
N VAL A 61 20.26 17.17 0.41
CA VAL A 61 19.63 18.33 1.06
C VAL A 61 18.47 18.87 0.23
N LEU A 62 18.66 19.04 -1.08
CA LEU A 62 17.63 19.48 -2.01
C LEU A 62 16.42 18.54 -2.01
N LEU A 63 16.64 17.24 -2.13
CA LEU A 63 15.58 16.23 -2.20
C LEU A 63 14.85 16.05 -0.86
N ASP A 64 15.57 16.07 0.27
CA ASP A 64 14.96 15.94 1.59
C ASP A 64 14.15 17.19 1.97
N TYR A 65 14.62 18.38 1.61
CA TYR A 65 13.85 19.61 1.76
C TYR A 65 12.57 19.58 0.91
N THR A 66 12.71 19.25 -0.39
CA THR A 66 11.58 19.21 -1.33
C THR A 66 10.54 18.19 -0.91
N SER A 67 10.96 17.03 -0.40
CA SER A 67 10.06 15.97 0.11
C SER A 67 9.50 16.23 1.51
N GLY A 68 9.92 17.32 2.17
CA GLY A 68 9.44 17.71 3.50
C GLY A 68 10.04 16.90 4.65
N LYS A 69 11.12 16.14 4.40
CA LYS A 69 11.90 15.45 5.45
C LYS A 69 12.81 16.40 6.23
N ARG A 70 13.14 17.56 5.64
CA ARG A 70 13.98 18.61 6.21
C ARG A 70 13.27 19.96 6.21
N GLU A 71 13.64 20.85 7.13
CA GLU A 71 13.05 22.20 7.23
C GLU A 71 13.76 23.25 6.38
N ASP A 72 15.08 23.16 6.20
CA ASP A 72 15.93 24.11 5.48
C ASP A 72 16.74 23.46 4.32
N MET A 73 17.34 24.29 3.46
CA MET A 73 18.30 23.87 2.42
C MET A 73 19.72 24.37 2.69
N ILE A 74 20.10 24.55 3.96
CA ILE A 74 21.42 25.08 4.29
C ILE A 74 22.44 23.95 4.19
N VAL A 75 23.41 24.13 3.30
CA VAL A 75 24.54 23.23 3.10
C VAL A 75 25.74 24.04 2.61
N GLU A 76 26.88 23.86 3.26
CA GLU A 76 28.15 24.47 2.88
C GLU A 76 29.02 23.41 2.23
N VAL A 77 29.64 23.76 1.10
CA VAL A 77 30.57 22.89 0.40
C VAL A 77 31.78 23.68 -0.08
N GLU A 78 32.86 22.98 -0.41
CA GLU A 78 34.04 23.59 -0.99
C GLU A 78 33.85 23.77 -2.49
N VAL A 79 33.63 25.01 -2.93
CA VAL A 79 33.54 25.37 -4.36
C VAL A 79 34.84 26.04 -4.76
N ASN A 80 35.59 25.44 -5.68
CA ASN A 80 36.88 25.94 -6.17
C ASN A 80 37.87 26.30 -5.04
N GLY A 81 37.92 25.51 -3.97
CA GLY A 81 38.83 25.72 -2.84
C GLY A 81 38.31 26.65 -1.73
N THR A 82 37.09 27.18 -1.86
CA THR A 82 36.49 28.07 -0.84
C THR A 82 35.20 27.46 -0.29
N VAL A 83 35.11 27.34 1.03
CA VAL A 83 33.88 26.89 1.69
C VAL A 83 32.84 28.00 1.66
N GLN A 84 31.70 27.71 1.06
CA GLN A 84 30.58 28.65 0.95
C GLN A 84 29.23 27.91 0.90
N PRO A 85 28.10 28.59 1.17
CA PRO A 85 26.78 28.01 0.95
C PRO A 85 26.61 27.58 -0.51
N PHE A 86 26.13 26.36 -0.74
CA PHE A 86 25.96 25.85 -2.10
C PHE A 86 24.77 26.50 -2.82
N PHE A 87 23.67 26.75 -2.09
CA PHE A 87 22.49 27.43 -2.63
C PHE A 87 22.42 28.87 -2.12
N ASN A 88 22.15 29.80 -3.02
CA ASN A 88 21.93 31.20 -2.72
C ASN A 88 20.46 31.47 -2.31
N GLN A 89 20.18 32.70 -1.86
CA GLN A 89 18.85 33.06 -1.35
C GLN A 89 17.75 32.99 -2.41
N LYS A 90 18.05 33.30 -3.68
CA LYS A 90 17.05 33.25 -4.76
C LYS A 90 16.63 31.81 -5.05
N GLU A 91 17.60 30.90 -5.11
CA GLU A 91 17.38 29.46 -5.29
C GLU A 91 16.57 28.87 -4.14
N ILE A 92 16.87 29.28 -2.90
CA ILE A 92 16.12 28.84 -1.72
C ILE A 92 14.66 29.29 -1.77
N HIS A 93 14.40 30.55 -2.14
CA HIS A 93 13.02 31.03 -2.28
C HIS A 93 12.29 30.35 -3.44
N HIS A 94 12.95 30.11 -4.56
CA HIS A 94 12.36 29.34 -5.66
C HIS A 94 12.00 27.92 -5.22
N MET A 95 12.90 27.23 -4.52
CA MET A 95 12.65 25.87 -4.04
C MET A 95 11.59 25.79 -2.95
N LEU A 96 11.34 26.87 -2.19
CA LEU A 96 10.18 26.94 -1.30
C LEU A 96 8.87 26.83 -2.08
N ASP A 97 8.73 27.54 -3.21
CA ASP A 97 7.56 27.43 -4.08
C ASP A 97 7.41 26.02 -4.64
N VAL A 98 8.52 25.42 -5.11
CA VAL A 98 8.55 24.03 -5.63
C VAL A 98 8.17 23.01 -4.56
N ARG A 99 8.68 23.17 -3.32
CA ARG A 99 8.35 22.31 -2.18
C ARG A 99 6.85 22.34 -1.88
N ILE A 100 6.25 23.53 -1.81
CA ILE A 100 4.81 23.67 -1.56
C ILE A 100 4.01 23.00 -2.67
N LEU A 101 4.38 23.25 -3.94
CA LEU A 101 3.74 22.62 -5.09
C LEU A 101 3.81 21.09 -5.02
N TYR A 102 5.01 20.54 -4.79
CA TYR A 102 5.24 19.10 -4.73
C TYR A 102 4.42 18.44 -3.61
N LEU A 103 4.49 18.98 -2.38
CA LEU A 103 3.75 18.43 -1.24
C LEU A 103 2.24 18.44 -1.48
N ASN A 104 1.70 19.50 -2.08
CA ASN A 104 0.28 19.59 -2.44
C ASN A 104 -0.11 18.55 -3.50
N VAL A 105 0.71 18.36 -4.53
CA VAL A 105 0.47 17.37 -5.59
C VAL A 105 0.51 15.95 -5.04
N ILE A 106 1.45 15.63 -4.16
CA ILE A 106 1.53 14.32 -3.51
C ILE A 106 0.34 14.09 -2.57
N GLN A 107 -0.09 15.12 -1.83
CA GLN A 107 -1.28 15.05 -1.00
C GLN A 107 -2.54 14.80 -1.85
N LEU A 108 -2.70 15.50 -2.98
CA LEU A 108 -3.80 15.27 -3.91
C LEU A 108 -3.78 13.83 -4.45
N ARG A 109 -2.62 13.36 -4.93
CA ARG A 109 -2.45 11.98 -5.41
C ARG A 109 -2.91 10.96 -4.37
N ASN A 110 -2.51 11.16 -3.13
CA ASN A 110 -2.83 10.29 -2.01
C ASN A 110 -4.36 10.26 -1.71
N ILE A 111 -5.03 11.40 -1.77
CA ILE A 111 -6.49 11.50 -1.65
C ILE A 111 -7.18 10.79 -2.82
N LEU A 112 -6.71 11.02 -4.04
CA LEU A 112 -7.23 10.40 -5.26
C LEU A 112 -7.07 8.88 -5.25
N LEU A 113 -5.96 8.37 -4.74
CA LEU A 113 -5.73 6.93 -4.57
C LEU A 113 -6.76 6.31 -3.62
N ILE A 114 -6.97 6.91 -2.44
CA ILE A 114 -7.97 6.44 -1.47
C ILE A 114 -9.37 6.45 -2.12
N PHE A 115 -9.72 7.54 -2.78
CA PHE A 115 -11.00 7.66 -3.47
C PHE A 115 -11.17 6.61 -4.57
N ALA A 116 -10.13 6.35 -5.39
CA ALA A 116 -10.16 5.32 -6.42
C ALA A 116 -10.38 3.93 -5.82
N LEU A 117 -9.66 3.59 -4.74
CA LEU A 117 -9.79 2.30 -4.07
C LEU A 117 -11.19 2.08 -3.50
N ILE A 118 -11.79 3.10 -2.87
CA ILE A 118 -13.17 3.05 -2.37
C ILE A 118 -14.16 2.82 -3.52
N ASN A 119 -14.02 3.55 -4.62
CA ASN A 119 -14.91 3.42 -5.79
C ASN A 119 -14.77 2.06 -6.47
N ILE A 120 -13.54 1.58 -6.68
CA ILE A 120 -13.27 0.25 -7.23
C ILE A 120 -13.92 -0.79 -6.32
N PHE A 121 -13.69 -0.70 -5.02
CA PHE A 121 -14.25 -1.62 -4.04
C PHE A 121 -15.78 -1.65 -4.09
N ALA A 122 -16.43 -0.48 -4.07
CA ALA A 122 -17.88 -0.37 -4.20
C ALA A 122 -18.38 -1.02 -5.50
N LEU A 123 -17.75 -0.72 -6.65
CA LEU A 123 -18.14 -1.29 -7.94
C LEU A 123 -18.02 -2.81 -7.96
N ILE A 124 -16.92 -3.39 -7.44
CA ILE A 124 -16.76 -4.85 -7.41
C ILE A 124 -17.83 -5.50 -6.51
N ALA A 125 -18.23 -4.86 -5.41
CA ALA A 125 -19.29 -5.35 -4.53
C ALA A 125 -20.65 -5.47 -5.25
N PHE A 126 -20.93 -4.60 -6.23
CA PHE A 126 -22.15 -4.68 -7.05
C PHE A 126 -22.04 -5.65 -8.23
N ASN A 127 -21.01 -5.50 -9.08
CA ASN A 127 -20.83 -6.37 -10.24
C ASN A 127 -19.38 -6.38 -10.75
N ARG A 128 -18.61 -7.33 -10.25
CA ARG A 128 -17.22 -7.60 -10.66
C ARG A 128 -16.94 -7.57 -12.17
N LYS A 129 -17.73 -8.29 -12.98
CA LYS A 129 -17.46 -8.39 -14.44
C LYS A 129 -17.68 -7.03 -15.12
N SER A 130 -18.68 -6.29 -14.66
CA SER A 130 -18.92 -4.91 -15.10
C SER A 130 -17.76 -4.01 -14.65
N THR A 131 -17.31 -4.10 -13.40
CA THR A 131 -16.22 -3.27 -12.86
C THR A 131 -14.94 -3.36 -13.66
N ILE A 132 -14.49 -4.58 -13.99
CA ILE A 132 -13.26 -4.75 -14.77
C ILE A 132 -13.43 -4.17 -16.16
N SER A 133 -14.62 -4.31 -16.76
CA SER A 133 -14.93 -3.73 -18.07
C SER A 133 -14.97 -2.19 -18.02
N ILE A 134 -15.53 -1.62 -16.95
CA ILE A 134 -15.54 -0.17 -16.66
C ILE A 134 -14.11 0.35 -16.54
N LEU A 135 -13.26 -0.30 -15.73
CA LEU A 135 -11.85 0.08 -15.55
C LEU A 135 -11.06 0.01 -16.86
N GLN A 136 -11.15 -1.10 -17.60
CA GLN A 136 -10.48 -1.23 -18.89
C GLN A 136 -10.93 -0.18 -19.90
N PHE A 137 -12.24 0.09 -19.96
CA PHE A 137 -12.78 1.11 -20.86
C PHE A 137 -12.25 2.50 -20.49
N GLY A 138 -12.34 2.86 -19.21
CA GLY A 138 -11.87 4.14 -18.68
C GLY A 138 -10.39 4.37 -18.95
N LEU A 139 -9.55 3.44 -18.49
CA LEU A 139 -8.11 3.50 -18.68
C LEU A 139 -7.73 3.59 -20.15
N LYS A 140 -8.38 2.82 -21.05
CA LYS A 140 -8.04 2.83 -22.48
C LYS A 140 -8.28 4.21 -23.10
N TRP A 141 -9.47 4.77 -22.92
CA TRP A 141 -9.84 6.03 -23.56
C TRP A 141 -9.16 7.23 -22.92
N VAL A 142 -8.97 7.22 -21.61
CA VAL A 142 -8.20 8.25 -20.91
C VAL A 142 -6.74 8.20 -21.35
N SER A 143 -6.13 7.02 -21.49
CA SER A 143 -4.75 6.90 -21.96
C SER A 143 -4.59 7.40 -23.40
N ILE A 144 -5.56 7.12 -24.29
CA ILE A 144 -5.54 7.67 -25.65
C ILE A 144 -5.64 9.20 -25.61
N GLY A 145 -6.60 9.74 -24.85
CA GLY A 145 -6.82 11.18 -24.74
C GLY A 145 -5.64 11.91 -24.11
N LEU A 146 -5.35 11.65 -22.82
CA LEU A 146 -4.28 12.32 -22.09
C LEU A 146 -2.89 11.95 -22.63
N GLY A 147 -2.70 10.72 -23.11
CA GLY A 147 -1.44 10.30 -23.74
C GLY A 147 -1.14 11.10 -25.01
N SER A 148 -2.15 11.40 -25.83
CA SER A 148 -1.94 12.26 -27.01
C SER A 148 -1.52 13.69 -26.63
N ILE A 149 -2.03 14.21 -25.51
CA ILE A 149 -1.62 15.52 -24.97
C ILE A 149 -0.17 15.47 -24.48
N ILE A 150 0.21 14.42 -23.73
CA ILE A 150 1.61 14.24 -23.31
C ILE A 150 2.54 14.17 -24.51
N VAL A 151 2.19 13.41 -25.55
CA VAL A 151 3.03 13.30 -26.75
C VAL A 151 3.18 14.66 -27.44
N ALA A 152 2.12 15.46 -27.50
CA ALA A 152 2.19 16.83 -28.04
C ALA A 152 3.08 17.75 -27.19
N LEU A 153 2.97 17.68 -25.86
CA LEU A 153 3.82 18.45 -24.94
C LEU A 153 5.29 18.01 -25.02
N ALA A 154 5.55 16.71 -25.12
CA ALA A 154 6.89 16.18 -25.31
C ALA A 154 7.49 16.62 -26.65
N ALA A 155 6.69 16.61 -27.72
CA ALA A 155 7.13 17.13 -29.02
C ALA A 155 7.46 18.63 -28.93
N PHE A 156 6.65 19.42 -28.21
CA PHE A 156 6.95 20.84 -27.98
C PHE A 156 8.28 21.02 -27.22
N ALA A 157 8.48 20.28 -26.13
CA ALA A 157 9.72 20.33 -25.34
C ALA A 157 10.97 19.91 -26.14
N ILE A 158 10.85 18.96 -27.07
CA ILE A 158 11.97 18.51 -27.92
C ILE A 158 12.30 19.53 -29.01
N ILE A 159 11.30 20.25 -29.53
CA ILE A 159 11.49 21.25 -30.59
C ILE A 159 12.09 22.54 -30.01
N ASP A 160 11.59 22.98 -28.87
CA ASP A 160 12.00 24.22 -28.22
C ASP A 160 11.85 24.07 -26.70
N PHE A 161 12.92 23.61 -26.06
CA PHE A 161 12.93 23.37 -24.62
C PHE A 161 12.78 24.68 -23.84
N ASP A 162 13.42 25.77 -24.26
CA ASP A 162 13.36 27.07 -23.56
C ASP A 162 11.94 27.64 -23.54
N ALA A 163 11.24 27.62 -24.67
CA ALA A 163 9.86 28.06 -24.75
C ALA A 163 8.92 27.16 -23.92
N PHE A 164 9.13 25.84 -23.98
CA PHE A 164 8.40 24.88 -23.16
C PHE A 164 8.61 25.12 -21.66
N TRP A 165 9.88 25.24 -21.24
CA TRP A 165 10.28 25.44 -19.85
C TRP A 165 9.74 26.75 -19.30
N THR A 166 9.81 27.82 -20.10
CA THR A 166 9.23 29.13 -19.76
C THR A 166 7.70 29.06 -19.63
N ALA A 167 7.02 28.38 -20.56
CA ALA A 167 5.57 28.23 -20.50
C ALA A 167 5.13 27.42 -19.28
N PHE A 168 5.85 26.34 -18.97
CA PHE A 168 5.63 25.52 -17.78
C PHE A 168 5.73 26.35 -16.49
N HIS A 169 6.78 27.16 -16.33
CA HIS A 169 6.96 27.99 -15.14
C HIS A 169 5.89 29.08 -15.02
N LYS A 170 5.50 29.73 -16.12
CA LYS A 170 4.43 30.74 -16.12
C LYS A 170 3.05 30.18 -15.76
N VAL A 171 2.83 28.88 -15.98
CA VAL A 171 1.59 28.20 -15.55
C VAL A 171 1.59 27.91 -14.06
N LEU A 172 2.76 27.62 -13.48
CA LEU A 172 2.88 27.16 -12.09
C LEU A 172 3.22 28.26 -11.09
N PHE A 173 3.92 29.31 -11.53
CA PHE A 173 4.45 30.38 -10.69
C PHE A 173 4.07 31.75 -11.24
N THR A 174 3.86 32.70 -10.32
CA THR A 174 3.48 34.09 -10.62
C THR A 174 4.61 35.09 -10.40
N ASN A 175 5.80 34.60 -10.03
CA ASN A 175 7.00 35.39 -9.77
C ASN A 175 8.12 34.96 -10.73
N ASP A 176 9.27 35.64 -10.68
CA ASP A 176 10.43 35.40 -11.56
C ASP A 176 11.59 34.67 -10.86
N LEU A 177 11.37 34.09 -9.66
CA LEU A 177 12.43 33.43 -8.89
C LEU A 177 13.03 32.20 -9.60
N TRP A 178 12.27 31.59 -10.52
CA TRP A 178 12.67 30.45 -11.32
C TRP A 178 13.59 30.81 -12.52
N LEU A 179 13.75 32.09 -12.85
CA LEU A 179 14.67 32.55 -13.90
C LEU A 179 16.09 32.56 -13.36
N LEU A 180 16.73 31.39 -13.28
CA LEU A 180 18.07 31.22 -12.72
C LEU A 180 19.17 31.58 -13.74
N ASP A 181 20.26 32.17 -13.24
CA ASP A 181 21.46 32.50 -14.02
C ASP A 181 22.54 31.43 -13.77
N PRO A 182 22.98 30.68 -14.80
CA PRO A 182 23.97 29.61 -14.64
C PRO A 182 25.35 30.11 -14.16
N TYR A 183 25.63 31.41 -14.20
CA TYR A 183 26.88 31.96 -13.64
C TYR A 183 26.80 32.27 -12.13
N THR A 184 25.60 32.33 -11.54
CA THR A 184 25.42 32.69 -10.11
C THR A 184 24.60 31.69 -9.32
N ASP A 185 23.79 30.87 -9.99
CA ASP A 185 22.81 29.97 -9.40
C ASP A 185 23.25 28.52 -9.69
N ASN A 186 23.69 27.79 -8.67
CA ASN A 186 24.21 26.43 -8.82
C ASN A 186 23.13 25.41 -9.19
N LEU A 187 21.89 25.64 -8.78
CA LEU A 187 20.73 24.77 -8.98
C LEU A 187 20.48 24.48 -10.46
N ILE A 188 20.58 25.48 -11.35
CA ILE A 188 20.38 25.25 -12.79
C ILE A 188 21.52 24.43 -13.40
N ASN A 189 22.73 24.50 -12.82
CA ASN A 189 23.88 23.70 -13.24
C ASN A 189 23.80 22.26 -12.73
N MET A 190 23.11 22.00 -11.62
CA MET A 190 22.83 20.62 -11.17
C MET A 190 21.90 19.90 -12.13
N VAL A 191 20.87 20.59 -12.62
CA VAL A 191 19.79 19.99 -13.40
C VAL A 191 19.66 20.69 -14.76
N PRO A 192 20.66 20.59 -15.66
CA PRO A 192 20.61 21.21 -16.98
C PRO A 192 19.51 20.60 -17.86
N GLU A 193 19.23 21.20 -19.02
CA GLU A 193 18.20 20.75 -19.97
C GLU A 193 18.20 19.23 -20.21
N ARG A 194 19.38 18.65 -20.51
CA ARG A 194 19.50 17.21 -20.77
C ARG A 194 19.17 16.34 -19.57
N PHE A 195 19.42 16.83 -18.35
CA PHE A 195 19.01 16.15 -17.13
C PHE A 195 17.48 16.09 -17.04
N PHE A 196 16.80 17.21 -17.27
CA PHE A 196 15.33 17.25 -17.24
C PHE A 196 14.68 16.40 -18.33
N ILE A 197 15.25 16.38 -19.54
CA ILE A 197 14.77 15.50 -20.62
C ILE A 197 14.87 14.02 -20.19
N ASP A 198 16.02 13.59 -19.69
CA ASP A 198 16.21 12.21 -19.22
C ASP A 198 15.27 11.86 -18.06
N LEU A 199 15.07 12.79 -17.11
CA LEU A 199 14.15 12.61 -16.00
C LEU A 199 12.70 12.42 -16.49
N ILE A 200 12.24 13.27 -17.40
CA ILE A 200 10.88 13.20 -17.97
C ILE A 200 10.69 11.89 -18.74
N LEU A 201 11.68 11.46 -19.53
CA LEU A 201 11.65 10.19 -20.25
C LEU A 201 11.57 9.00 -19.29
N MET A 202 12.35 8.99 -18.22
CA MET A 202 12.31 7.93 -17.21
C MET A 202 10.97 7.90 -16.45
N ILE A 203 10.38 9.05 -16.14
CA ILE A 203 9.02 9.11 -15.57
C ILE A 203 8.02 8.48 -16.55
N ALA A 204 8.11 8.79 -17.85
CA ALA A 204 7.23 8.22 -18.87
C ALA A 204 7.39 6.70 -19.02
N VAL A 205 8.62 6.18 -18.89
CA VAL A 205 8.90 4.73 -18.90
C VAL A 205 8.24 4.04 -17.69
N HIS A 206 8.52 4.52 -16.47
CA HIS A 206 7.92 3.96 -15.25
C HIS A 206 6.38 4.00 -15.30
N PHE A 207 5.80 5.11 -15.75
CA PHE A 207 4.37 5.26 -15.92
C PHE A 207 3.80 4.24 -16.93
N THR A 208 4.46 4.09 -18.09
CA THR A 208 4.04 3.15 -19.14
C THR A 208 4.10 1.70 -18.64
N LEU A 209 5.17 1.31 -17.95
CA LEU A 209 5.30 -0.02 -17.35
C LEU A 209 4.22 -0.29 -16.30
N ALA A 210 3.90 0.69 -15.45
CA ALA A 210 2.82 0.59 -14.48
C ALA A 210 1.46 0.41 -15.16
N MET A 211 1.18 1.16 -16.24
CA MET A 211 -0.05 1.03 -17.02
C MET A 211 -0.18 -0.32 -17.71
N LEU A 212 0.88 -0.80 -18.37
CA LEU A 212 0.90 -2.12 -19.02
C LEU A 212 0.66 -3.25 -18.00
N THR A 213 1.31 -3.17 -16.84
CA THR A 213 1.11 -4.11 -15.74
C THR A 213 -0.34 -4.10 -15.26
N LEU A 214 -0.93 -2.91 -15.05
CA LEU A 214 -2.33 -2.79 -14.65
C LEU A 214 -3.29 -3.38 -15.70
N PHE A 215 -3.07 -3.08 -16.99
CA PHE A 215 -3.91 -3.60 -18.07
C PHE A 215 -3.87 -5.12 -18.18
N THR A 216 -2.67 -5.70 -18.13
CA THR A 216 -2.48 -7.17 -18.20
C THR A 216 -3.11 -7.88 -17.01
N LEU A 217 -2.95 -7.33 -15.80
CA LEU A 217 -3.63 -7.83 -14.59
C LEU A 217 -5.16 -7.77 -14.74
N LEU A 218 -5.71 -6.64 -15.16
CA LEU A 218 -7.15 -6.49 -15.36
C LEU A 218 -7.69 -7.48 -16.41
N GLN A 219 -6.95 -7.72 -17.50
CA GLN A 219 -7.33 -8.68 -18.52
C GLN A 219 -7.36 -10.12 -17.98
N GLY A 220 -6.29 -10.56 -17.29
CA GLY A 220 -6.25 -11.90 -16.68
C GLY A 220 -7.36 -12.12 -15.65
N ILE A 221 -7.67 -11.08 -14.86
CA ILE A 221 -8.74 -11.12 -13.87
C ILE A 221 -10.11 -11.20 -14.57
N LYS A 222 -10.37 -10.42 -15.63
CA LYS A 222 -11.65 -10.40 -16.37
C LYS A 222 -12.09 -11.79 -16.81
N ASP A 223 -11.17 -12.54 -17.40
CA ASP A 223 -11.47 -13.81 -18.05
C ASP A 223 -11.65 -14.94 -17.03
N LYS A 224 -10.86 -14.97 -15.95
CA LYS A 224 -10.73 -16.16 -15.11
C LYS A 224 -11.16 -16.02 -13.65
N GLY A 225 -11.24 -14.80 -13.10
CA GLY A 225 -11.31 -14.71 -11.63
C GLY A 225 -9.97 -14.76 -10.95
N ILE A 226 -9.94 -14.31 -9.70
CA ILE A 226 -8.94 -14.80 -8.75
C ILE A 226 -9.45 -16.15 -8.24
N ASN A 227 -8.63 -17.20 -8.36
CA ASN A 227 -8.96 -18.53 -7.83
C ASN A 227 -8.41 -18.69 -6.40
N GLN A 228 -8.72 -19.83 -5.76
CA GLN A 228 -8.35 -20.05 -4.36
C GLN A 228 -6.83 -20.07 -4.15
N ASN A 229 -6.07 -20.66 -5.08
CA ASN A 229 -4.60 -20.70 -4.98
C ASN A 229 -4.01 -19.29 -5.08
N MET A 230 -4.51 -18.46 -6.00
CA MET A 230 -4.06 -17.07 -6.12
C MET A 230 -4.34 -16.27 -4.84
N LEU A 231 -5.53 -16.43 -4.23
CA LEU A 231 -5.82 -15.80 -2.92
C LEU A 231 -4.83 -16.23 -1.84
N LYS A 232 -4.54 -17.53 -1.76
CA LYS A 232 -3.59 -18.05 -0.77
C LYS A 232 -2.17 -17.52 -0.99
N VAL A 233 -1.73 -17.44 -2.25
CA VAL A 233 -0.42 -16.87 -2.60
C VAL A 233 -0.36 -15.39 -2.22
N ILE A 234 -1.40 -14.60 -2.53
CA ILE A 234 -1.50 -13.20 -2.11
C ILE A 234 -1.36 -13.11 -0.59
N ALA A 235 -2.13 -13.90 0.17
CA ALA A 235 -2.09 -13.89 1.63
C ALA A 235 -0.73 -14.30 2.20
N VAL A 236 -0.07 -15.30 1.62
CA VAL A 236 1.27 -15.74 2.03
C VAL A 236 2.32 -14.67 1.75
N ILE A 237 2.31 -14.07 0.56
CA ILE A 237 3.26 -13.01 0.20
C ILE A 237 3.08 -11.80 1.11
N THR A 238 1.84 -11.32 1.28
CA THR A 238 1.60 -10.14 2.12
C THR A 238 1.94 -10.41 3.59
N MET A 239 1.63 -11.59 4.11
CA MET A 239 2.05 -12.01 5.46
C MET A 239 3.57 -12.07 5.62
N THR A 240 4.28 -12.56 4.59
CA THR A 240 5.74 -12.63 4.63
C THR A 240 6.35 -11.23 4.66
N ILE A 241 5.82 -10.31 3.84
CA ILE A 241 6.22 -8.90 3.86
C ILE A 241 5.97 -8.28 5.25
N ASP A 242 4.84 -8.61 5.90
CA ASP A 242 4.53 -8.16 7.27
C ASP A 242 5.63 -8.55 8.26
N HIS A 243 6.02 -9.82 8.25
CA HIS A 243 6.97 -10.36 9.21
C HIS A 243 8.41 -9.95 8.88
N VAL A 244 8.76 -9.80 7.60
CA VAL A 244 10.02 -9.18 7.19
C VAL A 244 10.10 -7.75 7.71
N GLY A 245 9.03 -6.97 7.57
CA GLY A 245 8.95 -5.63 8.17
C GLY A 245 8.93 -5.64 9.69
N TYR A 246 8.44 -6.69 10.34
CA TYR A 246 8.47 -6.81 11.80
C TYR A 246 9.87 -7.11 12.34
N PHE A 247 10.55 -8.08 11.74
CA PHE A 247 11.81 -8.61 12.25
C PHE A 247 13.03 -7.90 11.67
N LEU A 248 13.04 -7.57 10.37
CA LEU A 248 14.25 -7.11 9.68
C LEU A 248 14.26 -5.60 9.42
N PHE A 249 13.10 -5.00 9.17
CA PHE A 249 12.98 -3.58 8.81
C PHE A 249 11.86 -2.86 9.58
N PRO A 250 11.91 -2.82 10.93
CA PRO A 250 10.84 -2.25 11.78
C PRO A 250 10.58 -0.76 11.55
N GLU A 251 11.54 -0.03 11.00
CA GLU A 251 11.44 1.36 10.60
C GLU A 251 10.55 1.57 9.36
N ILE A 252 10.47 0.58 8.46
CA ILE A 252 9.66 0.65 7.23
C ILE A 252 8.23 0.17 7.54
N ARG A 253 7.43 1.08 8.12
CA ARG A 253 6.05 0.80 8.57
C ARG A 253 5.12 0.38 7.43
N GLU A 254 5.43 0.74 6.20
CA GLU A 254 4.69 0.39 4.98
C GLU A 254 4.62 -1.13 4.79
N LEU A 255 5.66 -1.87 5.18
CA LEU A 255 5.68 -3.32 5.11
C LEU A 255 4.60 -3.93 6.01
N ARG A 256 4.39 -3.35 7.20
CA ARG A 256 3.33 -3.76 8.12
C ARG A 256 1.94 -3.51 7.56
N ILE A 257 1.78 -2.48 6.74
CA ILE A 257 0.51 -2.11 6.11
C ILE A 257 0.13 -3.12 5.03
N ILE A 258 1.09 -3.49 4.17
CA ILE A 258 0.92 -4.54 3.16
C ILE A 258 0.47 -5.84 3.85
N GLY A 259 1.08 -6.14 5.00
CA GLY A 259 0.77 -7.27 5.86
C GLY A 259 -0.69 -7.43 6.28
N ARG A 260 -1.39 -6.32 6.54
CA ARG A 260 -2.78 -6.34 7.03
C ARG A 260 -3.77 -6.96 6.06
N ILE A 261 -3.38 -7.13 4.80
CA ILE A 261 -4.16 -7.82 3.77
C ILE A 261 -4.27 -9.33 4.03
N ALA A 262 -3.27 -9.94 4.67
CA ALA A 262 -3.17 -11.40 4.78
C ALA A 262 -4.29 -12.00 5.65
N TYR A 263 -4.48 -11.44 6.84
CA TYR A 263 -5.38 -12.01 7.84
C TYR A 263 -6.83 -12.14 7.36
N PRO A 264 -7.47 -11.10 6.78
CA PRO A 264 -8.83 -11.22 6.27
C PRO A 264 -8.97 -12.22 5.12
N ILE A 265 -7.93 -12.40 4.31
CA ILE A 265 -7.95 -13.44 3.27
C ILE A 265 -7.93 -14.83 3.90
N PHE A 266 -7.07 -15.07 4.90
CA PHE A 266 -7.01 -16.37 5.58
C PHE A 266 -8.32 -16.68 6.34
N THR A 267 -8.92 -15.71 7.03
CA THR A 267 -10.21 -15.90 7.71
C THR A 267 -11.35 -16.20 6.75
N TYR A 268 -11.43 -15.48 5.62
CA TYR A 268 -12.41 -15.75 4.59
C TYR A 268 -12.26 -17.16 4.01
N LEU A 269 -11.02 -17.55 3.68
CA LEU A 269 -10.72 -18.90 3.17
C LEU A 269 -10.99 -19.99 4.20
N PHE A 270 -10.76 -19.73 5.48
CA PHE A 270 -11.05 -20.67 6.56
C PHE A 270 -12.55 -20.87 6.76
N ALA A 271 -13.35 -19.79 6.75
CA ALA A 271 -14.82 -19.87 6.80
C ALA A 271 -15.38 -20.72 5.66
N ILE A 272 -14.88 -20.53 4.43
CA ILE A 272 -15.20 -21.39 3.28
C ILE A 272 -14.79 -22.84 3.51
N SER A 273 -13.58 -23.04 4.03
CA SER A 273 -13.05 -24.37 4.29
C SER A 273 -13.93 -25.12 5.29
N TYR A 274 -14.38 -24.48 6.37
CA TYR A 274 -15.31 -25.07 7.32
C TYR A 274 -16.67 -25.40 6.69
N ARG A 275 -17.27 -24.43 5.98
CA ARG A 275 -18.63 -24.55 5.41
C ARG A 275 -18.73 -25.71 4.40
N PHE A 276 -17.74 -25.88 3.54
CA PHE A 276 -17.74 -26.91 2.49
C PHE A 276 -16.93 -28.17 2.85
N SER A 277 -16.41 -28.26 4.08
CA SER A 277 -15.74 -29.47 4.56
C SER A 277 -16.75 -30.59 4.76
N HIS A 278 -16.48 -31.74 4.14
CA HIS A 278 -17.24 -32.97 4.39
C HIS A 278 -16.94 -33.52 5.79
N ASP A 279 -15.69 -33.40 6.24
CA ASP A 279 -15.26 -33.80 7.58
C ASP A 279 -14.63 -32.62 8.33
N ARG A 280 -15.45 -32.01 9.19
CA ARG A 280 -15.06 -30.86 10.03
C ARG A 280 -14.20 -31.27 11.21
N LYS A 281 -14.29 -32.52 11.69
CA LYS A 281 -13.44 -33.03 12.78
C LYS A 281 -12.01 -33.22 12.27
N ALA A 282 -11.83 -33.79 11.08
CA ALA A 282 -10.51 -33.90 10.48
C ALA A 282 -9.88 -32.52 10.19
N LEU A 283 -10.69 -31.50 9.86
CA LEU A 283 -10.21 -30.12 9.75
C LEU A 283 -9.67 -29.61 11.10
N LEU A 284 -10.41 -29.79 12.19
CA LEU A 284 -9.99 -29.40 13.53
C LEU A 284 -8.71 -30.13 13.96
N ILE A 285 -8.64 -31.46 13.76
CA ILE A 285 -7.46 -32.26 14.12
C ILE A 285 -6.20 -31.77 13.40
N ARG A 286 -6.28 -31.58 12.07
CA ARG A 286 -5.14 -31.04 11.30
C ARG A 286 -4.70 -29.69 11.85
N LEU A 287 -5.66 -28.80 12.12
CA LEU A 287 -5.39 -27.47 12.63
C LEU A 287 -4.69 -27.52 14.00
N SER A 288 -5.18 -28.35 14.93
CA SER A 288 -4.59 -28.52 16.26
C SER A 288 -3.17 -29.07 16.21
N ILE A 289 -2.89 -30.05 15.34
CA ILE A 289 -1.54 -30.61 15.19
C ILE A 289 -0.55 -29.51 14.76
N PHE A 290 -0.88 -28.74 13.71
CA PHE A 290 0.00 -27.66 13.24
C PHE A 290 0.09 -26.49 14.22
N ALA A 291 -0.98 -26.21 14.99
CA ALA A 291 -0.94 -25.19 16.03
C ALA A 291 0.09 -25.53 17.12
N ILE A 292 0.04 -26.75 17.64
CA ILE A 292 0.95 -27.22 18.70
C ILE A 292 2.39 -27.31 18.19
N LEU A 293 2.62 -28.01 17.07
CA LEU A 293 3.96 -28.16 16.49
C LEU A 293 4.55 -26.81 16.12
N GLY A 294 3.74 -25.95 15.49
CA GLY A 294 4.16 -24.62 15.10
C GLY A 294 4.45 -23.71 16.28
N HIS A 295 3.66 -23.78 17.35
CA HIS A 295 3.93 -23.00 18.56
C HIS A 295 5.21 -23.47 19.26
N GLY A 296 5.46 -24.78 19.32
CA GLY A 296 6.74 -25.32 19.81
C GLY A 296 7.94 -24.80 19.01
N LEU A 297 7.81 -24.72 17.68
CA LEU A 297 8.86 -24.16 16.81
C LEU A 297 9.10 -22.67 17.07
N ILE A 298 8.04 -21.87 17.17
CA ILE A 298 8.10 -20.43 17.48
C ILE A 298 8.73 -20.21 18.86
N TYR A 299 8.33 -21.02 19.85
CA TYR A 299 8.89 -20.98 21.20
C TYR A 299 10.39 -21.31 21.20
N ALA A 300 10.80 -22.34 20.44
CA ALA A 300 12.20 -22.72 20.28
C ALA A 300 13.04 -21.64 19.59
N ALA A 301 12.44 -20.86 18.68
CA ALA A 301 13.05 -19.68 18.05
C ALA A 301 13.10 -18.43 18.95
N GLY A 302 12.83 -18.57 20.25
CA GLY A 302 12.95 -17.49 21.24
C GLY A 302 11.69 -16.63 21.42
N GLN A 303 10.63 -16.89 20.66
CA GLN A 303 9.41 -16.06 20.65
C GLN A 303 8.37 -16.54 21.68
N ARG A 304 8.69 -16.40 22.97
CA ARG A 304 7.88 -16.95 24.08
C ARG A 304 6.57 -16.20 24.36
N GLY A 305 6.42 -14.98 23.87
CA GLY A 305 5.21 -14.17 24.02
C GLY A 305 4.21 -14.27 22.87
N PHE A 306 4.52 -15.03 21.82
CA PHE A 306 3.70 -15.11 20.60
C PHE A 306 2.96 -16.45 20.51
N TYR A 307 1.63 -16.36 20.47
CA TYR A 307 0.78 -17.52 20.20
C TYR A 307 0.58 -17.67 18.70
N ASN A 308 0.66 -18.91 18.23
CA ASN A 308 0.44 -19.22 16.83
C ASN A 308 -1.00 -18.85 16.40
N ILE A 309 -1.15 -18.07 15.31
CA ILE A 309 -2.44 -17.70 14.71
C ILE A 309 -3.39 -18.89 14.50
N LEU A 310 -2.86 -20.11 14.33
CA LEU A 310 -3.67 -21.33 14.23
C LEU A 310 -4.57 -21.57 15.46
N PHE A 311 -4.20 -21.10 16.66
CA PHE A 311 -5.07 -21.14 17.84
C PHE A 311 -6.33 -20.29 17.65
N LEU A 312 -6.24 -19.13 17.00
CA LEU A 312 -7.41 -18.32 16.68
C LEU A 312 -8.36 -19.07 15.75
N PHE A 313 -7.83 -19.78 14.75
CA PHE A 313 -8.64 -20.59 13.86
C PHE A 313 -9.31 -21.77 14.57
N ILE A 314 -8.71 -22.32 15.63
CA ILE A 314 -9.33 -23.35 16.48
C ILE A 314 -10.53 -22.75 17.21
N LEU A 315 -10.36 -21.58 17.84
CA LEU A 315 -11.49 -20.85 18.46
C LEU A 315 -12.56 -20.49 17.42
N GLY A 316 -12.16 -20.09 16.21
CA GLY A 316 -13.06 -19.86 15.08
C GLY A 316 -13.86 -21.08 14.67
N TRP A 317 -13.26 -22.28 14.69
CA TRP A 317 -13.96 -23.53 14.44
C TRP A 317 -15.08 -23.75 15.45
N PHE A 318 -14.81 -23.50 16.75
CA PHE A 318 -15.83 -23.58 17.81
C PHE A 318 -16.90 -22.51 17.65
N ALA A 319 -16.53 -21.29 17.25
CA ALA A 319 -17.49 -20.22 16.95
C ALA A 319 -18.47 -20.64 15.84
N PHE A 320 -17.97 -21.23 14.75
CA PHE A 320 -18.83 -21.75 13.67
C PHE A 320 -19.68 -22.92 14.13
N TRP A 321 -19.14 -23.80 14.97
CA TRP A 321 -19.89 -24.91 15.55
C TRP A 321 -21.05 -24.41 16.42
N ILE A 322 -20.84 -23.42 17.29
CA ILE A 322 -21.89 -22.80 18.12
C ILE A 322 -23.02 -22.26 17.22
N ILE A 323 -22.66 -21.52 16.16
CA ILE A 323 -23.63 -20.95 15.21
C ILE A 323 -24.42 -22.06 14.51
N ASP A 324 -23.77 -23.14 14.11
CA ASP A 324 -24.39 -24.27 13.41
C ASP A 324 -25.33 -25.10 14.28
N GLN A 325 -25.19 -25.05 15.61
CA GLN A 325 -26.13 -25.72 16.51
C GLN A 325 -27.54 -25.10 16.46
N LYS A 326 -27.71 -23.90 15.88
CA LYS A 326 -29.00 -23.19 15.76
C LYS A 326 -29.78 -23.14 17.08
N LYS A 327 -29.06 -23.04 18.20
CA LYS A 327 -29.65 -22.83 19.53
C LYS A 327 -30.13 -21.38 19.65
N ASP A 328 -30.73 -21.08 20.80
CA ASP A 328 -31.12 -19.73 21.17
C ASP A 328 -30.02 -18.69 20.84
N ILE A 329 -30.45 -17.55 20.28
CA ILE A 329 -29.56 -16.49 19.81
C ILE A 329 -28.73 -15.89 20.95
N LEU A 330 -29.32 -15.74 22.14
CA LEU A 330 -28.61 -15.22 23.32
C LEU A 330 -27.50 -16.19 23.73
N LEU A 331 -27.79 -17.49 23.77
CA LEU A 331 -26.78 -18.50 24.09
C LEU A 331 -25.62 -18.49 23.08
N SER A 332 -25.94 -18.30 21.80
CA SER A 332 -24.92 -18.17 20.75
C SER A 332 -24.07 -16.91 20.94
N ILE A 333 -24.68 -15.76 21.25
CA ILE A 333 -23.97 -14.50 21.54
C ILE A 333 -23.06 -14.65 22.75
N VAL A 334 -23.55 -15.24 23.85
CA VAL A 334 -22.76 -15.49 25.06
C VAL A 334 -21.57 -16.41 24.76
N GLY A 335 -21.80 -17.52 24.04
CA GLY A 335 -20.74 -18.44 23.65
C GLY A 335 -19.67 -17.79 22.77
N LEU A 336 -20.08 -16.96 21.80
CA LEU A 336 -19.16 -16.19 20.97
C LEU A 336 -18.39 -15.13 21.78
N GLY A 337 -19.04 -14.47 22.74
CA GLY A 337 -18.41 -13.54 23.67
C GLY A 337 -17.32 -14.19 24.51
N ILE A 338 -17.59 -15.38 25.06
CA ILE A 338 -16.60 -16.16 25.82
C ILE A 338 -15.39 -16.50 24.94
N LEU A 339 -15.60 -16.95 23.70
CA LEU A 339 -14.49 -17.26 22.78
C LEU A 339 -13.67 -16.01 22.43
N ALA A 340 -14.31 -14.86 22.23
CA ALA A 340 -13.64 -13.59 21.99
C ALA A 340 -12.81 -13.15 23.21
N THR A 341 -13.35 -13.27 24.42
CA THR A 341 -12.63 -12.99 25.67
C THR A 341 -11.43 -13.92 25.85
N ILE A 342 -11.58 -15.22 25.56
CA ILE A 342 -10.48 -16.18 25.61
C ILE A 342 -9.37 -15.79 24.62
N ALA A 343 -9.74 -15.39 23.39
CA ALA A 343 -8.78 -14.96 22.39
C ALA A 343 -8.00 -13.71 22.84
N GLU A 344 -8.71 -12.71 23.39
CA GLU A 344 -8.12 -11.45 23.85
C GLU A 344 -7.23 -11.65 25.08
N MET A 345 -7.76 -12.26 26.14
CA MET A 345 -7.03 -12.48 27.39
C MET A 345 -5.90 -13.50 27.25
N GLY A 346 -6.06 -14.44 26.33
CA GLY A 346 -5.03 -15.43 25.99
C GLY A 346 -3.87 -14.87 25.17
N GLY A 347 -3.94 -13.61 24.71
CA GLY A 347 -2.91 -13.02 23.85
C GLY A 347 -2.80 -13.70 22.47
N VAL A 348 -3.89 -14.31 21.99
CA VAL A 348 -3.92 -14.92 20.67
C VAL A 348 -3.93 -13.82 19.61
N ASP A 349 -3.14 -13.99 18.55
CA ASP A 349 -3.08 -13.03 17.44
C ASP A 349 -4.48 -12.60 16.98
N TYR A 350 -4.67 -11.29 16.83
CA TYR A 350 -5.94 -10.61 16.49
C TYR A 350 -7.06 -10.67 17.54
N GLY A 351 -6.92 -11.43 18.62
CA GLY A 351 -7.80 -11.40 19.79
C GLY A 351 -9.30 -11.45 19.47
N ALA A 352 -10.09 -10.63 20.18
CA ALA A 352 -11.54 -10.54 19.97
C ALA A 352 -11.89 -10.06 18.55
N TYR A 353 -11.15 -9.10 17.98
CA TYR A 353 -11.34 -8.62 16.61
C TYR A 353 -11.28 -9.77 15.60
N GLY A 354 -10.39 -10.72 15.84
CA GLY A 354 -10.21 -11.86 14.97
C GLY A 354 -11.39 -12.84 14.99
N ILE A 355 -11.93 -13.13 16.18
CA ILE A 355 -13.13 -13.96 16.32
C ILE A 355 -14.33 -13.32 15.62
N VAL A 356 -14.55 -12.02 15.81
CA VAL A 356 -15.67 -11.31 15.16
C VAL A 356 -15.50 -11.30 13.64
N THR A 357 -14.27 -11.11 13.13
CA THR A 357 -13.97 -11.18 11.69
C THR A 357 -14.34 -12.55 11.09
N LEU A 358 -13.95 -13.63 11.75
CA LEU A 358 -14.29 -15.00 11.35
C LEU A 358 -15.82 -15.19 11.28
N VAL A 359 -16.53 -14.75 12.33
CA VAL A 359 -18.00 -14.83 12.41
C VAL A 359 -18.66 -14.03 11.29
N ILE A 360 -18.21 -12.80 11.00
CA ILE A 360 -18.74 -11.98 9.89
C ILE A 360 -18.61 -12.72 8.57
N PHE A 361 -17.42 -13.26 8.28
CA PHE A 361 -17.19 -13.97 7.03
C PHE A 361 -17.96 -15.29 6.92
N TYR A 362 -18.24 -15.94 8.05
CA TYR A 362 -19.05 -17.14 8.09
C TYR A 362 -20.55 -16.87 7.94
N VAL A 363 -21.12 -15.94 8.72
CA VAL A 363 -22.56 -15.68 8.78
C VAL A 363 -23.06 -15.00 7.50
N PHE A 364 -22.35 -13.99 7.01
CA PHE A 364 -22.76 -13.22 5.83
C PHE A 364 -22.22 -13.79 4.51
N HIS A 365 -21.77 -15.03 4.48
CA HIS A 365 -21.15 -15.66 3.30
C HIS A 365 -21.94 -15.45 1.99
N ASP A 366 -23.27 -15.60 2.05
CA ASP A 366 -24.16 -15.49 0.89
C ASP A 366 -24.55 -14.03 0.56
N GLN A 367 -24.21 -13.08 1.43
CA GLN A 367 -24.59 -11.66 1.33
C GLN A 367 -23.32 -10.77 1.31
N LYS A 368 -22.58 -10.80 0.20
CA LYS A 368 -21.28 -10.10 0.05
C LYS A 368 -21.29 -8.65 0.53
N LEU A 369 -22.35 -7.88 0.23
CA LEU A 369 -22.43 -6.47 0.65
C LEU A 369 -22.47 -6.34 2.18
N LYS A 370 -23.27 -7.16 2.88
CA LYS A 370 -23.32 -7.17 4.35
C LYS A 370 -22.01 -7.69 4.93
N GLN A 371 -21.44 -8.74 4.33
CA GLN A 371 -20.19 -9.33 4.75
C GLN A 371 -19.05 -8.31 4.72
N PHE A 372 -18.88 -7.62 3.59
CA PHE A 372 -17.81 -6.65 3.46
C PHE A 372 -18.10 -5.35 4.21
N GLY A 373 -19.34 -4.88 4.21
CA GLY A 373 -19.75 -3.72 5.00
C GLY A 373 -19.52 -3.91 6.50
N ALA A 374 -19.91 -5.07 7.05
CA ALA A 374 -19.67 -5.40 8.45
C ALA A 374 -18.18 -5.52 8.79
N PHE A 375 -17.37 -6.12 7.90
CA PHE A 375 -15.92 -6.20 8.09
C PHE A 375 -15.25 -4.81 8.07
N THR A 376 -15.65 -3.95 7.12
CA THR A 376 -15.17 -2.56 7.05
C THR A 376 -15.54 -1.78 8.31
N LEU A 377 -16.79 -1.90 8.76
CA LEU A 377 -17.25 -1.24 9.99
C LEU A 377 -16.48 -1.73 11.22
N LEU A 378 -16.34 -3.05 11.39
CA LEU A 378 -15.55 -3.63 12.48
C LEU A 378 -14.12 -3.12 12.47
N THR A 379 -13.48 -3.12 11.31
CA THR A 379 -12.08 -2.68 11.16
C THR A 379 -11.92 -1.19 11.46
N PHE A 380 -12.87 -0.36 11.05
CA PHE A 380 -12.90 1.05 11.40
C PHE A 380 -13.05 1.26 12.91
N LEU A 381 -14.06 0.64 13.53
CA LEU A 381 -14.30 0.74 14.97
C LEU A 381 -13.08 0.29 15.77
N PHE A 382 -12.48 -0.84 15.40
CA PHE A 382 -11.28 -1.35 16.06
C PHE A 382 -10.08 -0.41 15.89
N SER A 383 -9.86 0.12 14.68
CA SER A 383 -8.72 1.01 14.42
C SER A 383 -8.85 2.32 15.20
N PHE A 384 -10.05 2.89 15.30
CA PHE A 384 -10.27 4.18 15.95
C PHE A 384 -10.72 4.08 17.41
N GLN A 385 -10.85 2.88 17.99
CA GLN A 385 -11.41 2.70 19.35
C GLN A 385 -10.71 3.58 20.39
N TRP A 386 -9.39 3.69 20.32
CA TRP A 386 -8.61 4.47 21.27
C TRP A 386 -8.82 5.97 21.08
N LEU A 387 -8.92 6.44 19.83
CA LEU A 387 -9.22 7.84 19.52
C LEU A 387 -10.64 8.18 19.99
N ILE A 388 -11.61 7.29 19.71
CA ILE A 388 -13.01 7.44 20.14
C ILE A 388 -13.09 7.54 21.66
N VAL A 389 -12.46 6.61 22.39
CA VAL A 389 -12.46 6.62 23.87
C VAL A 389 -11.83 7.91 24.41
N ARG A 390 -10.73 8.38 23.82
CA ARG A 390 -10.10 9.65 24.21
C ARG A 390 -11.00 10.85 23.94
N LEU A 391 -11.64 10.93 22.78
CA LEU A 391 -12.58 12.01 22.46
C LEU A 391 -13.79 12.05 23.39
N ILE A 392 -14.24 10.88 23.86
CA ILE A 392 -15.35 10.78 24.83
C ILE A 392 -14.88 11.23 26.23
N ASN A 393 -13.68 10.83 26.64
CA ASN A 393 -13.21 11.04 28.00
C ASN A 393 -12.49 12.38 28.22
N ASP A 394 -12.02 13.04 27.16
CA ASP A 394 -11.25 14.28 27.24
C ASP A 394 -11.64 15.25 26.10
N SER A 395 -12.32 16.34 26.48
CA SER A 395 -12.81 17.35 25.55
C SER A 395 -11.69 18.13 24.85
N THR A 396 -10.46 18.12 25.39
CA THR A 396 -9.30 18.81 24.78
C THR A 396 -8.78 18.12 23.52
N TYR A 397 -9.12 16.85 23.29
CA TYR A 397 -8.75 16.17 22.04
C TYR A 397 -9.51 16.70 20.83
N TRP A 398 -10.70 17.29 21.03
CA TRP A 398 -11.50 17.84 19.94
C TRP A 398 -10.80 19.01 19.25
N SER A 399 -10.13 19.88 20.01
CA SER A 399 -9.36 20.99 19.46
C SER A 399 -8.07 20.55 18.75
N ASN A 400 -7.56 19.35 19.07
CA ASN A 400 -6.37 18.78 18.45
C ASN A 400 -6.65 17.91 17.20
N LEU A 401 -7.93 17.64 16.87
CA LEU A 401 -8.29 16.88 15.67
C LEU A 401 -7.66 17.43 14.38
N PRO A 402 -7.68 18.76 14.12
CA PRO A 402 -7.04 19.31 12.93
C PRO A 402 -5.55 18.98 12.86
N GLN A 403 -4.83 18.99 13.99
CA GLN A 403 -3.40 18.64 14.01
C GLN A 403 -3.17 17.14 13.80
N ILE A 404 -3.97 16.28 14.44
CA ILE A 404 -3.91 14.82 14.27
C ILE A 404 -4.12 14.41 12.80
N PHE A 405 -5.04 15.09 12.11
CA PHE A 405 -5.34 14.84 10.70
C PHE A 405 -4.48 15.67 9.74
N SER A 406 -3.87 16.78 10.16
CA SER A 406 -2.95 17.59 9.34
C SER A 406 -1.68 16.82 8.99
N ARG A 407 -1.28 15.85 9.83
CA ARG A 407 -0.22 14.88 9.52
C ARG A 407 -0.64 13.84 8.47
N GLY A 408 -1.87 13.92 7.96
CA GLY A 408 -2.38 13.20 6.79
C GLY A 408 -2.21 11.68 6.89
N ILE A 409 -1.72 11.09 5.80
CA ILE A 409 -1.47 9.64 5.71
C ILE A 409 -0.44 9.16 6.72
N TYR A 410 0.58 9.96 7.08
CA TYR A 410 1.58 9.55 8.09
C TYR A 410 0.98 9.25 9.47
N SER A 411 -0.09 9.97 9.83
CA SER A 411 -0.89 9.68 11.02
C SER A 411 -1.64 8.35 10.90
N LEU A 412 -2.21 8.05 9.74
CA LEU A 412 -2.94 6.80 9.48
C LEU A 412 -2.01 5.58 9.38
N THR A 413 -0.87 5.71 8.71
CA THR A 413 0.12 4.63 8.51
C THR A 413 0.86 4.31 9.81
N GLY A 414 1.16 5.34 10.63
CA GLY A 414 1.84 5.17 11.91
C GLY A 414 0.91 4.74 13.05
N SER A 415 -0.24 5.39 13.20
CA SER A 415 -1.10 5.22 14.39
C SER A 415 -2.20 4.17 14.20
N PHE A 416 -2.59 3.87 12.96
CA PHE A 416 -3.78 3.06 12.67
C PHE A 416 -3.56 2.02 11.54
N PRO A 417 -2.49 1.20 11.57
CA PRO A 417 -2.19 0.29 10.47
C PRO A 417 -3.32 -0.69 10.18
N GLN A 418 -4.13 -1.06 11.17
CA GLN A 418 -5.22 -2.03 11.01
C GLN A 418 -6.31 -1.56 10.04
N ILE A 419 -6.48 -0.25 9.81
CA ILE A 419 -7.49 0.26 8.87
C ILE A 419 -7.26 -0.27 7.46
N PHE A 420 -6.00 -0.52 7.09
CA PHE A 420 -5.61 -1.02 5.78
C PHE A 420 -5.97 -2.50 5.54
N ALA A 421 -6.43 -3.24 6.57
CA ALA A 421 -6.96 -4.59 6.39
C ALA A 421 -8.16 -4.63 5.43
N VAL A 422 -8.89 -3.52 5.27
CA VAL A 422 -9.99 -3.39 4.28
C VAL A 422 -9.51 -3.55 2.84
N LEU A 423 -8.22 -3.36 2.54
CA LEU A 423 -7.65 -3.61 1.22
C LEU A 423 -7.74 -5.09 0.81
N ALA A 424 -7.80 -6.02 1.77
CA ALA A 424 -8.06 -7.44 1.51
C ALA A 424 -9.40 -7.68 0.80
N LEU A 425 -10.35 -6.75 0.93
CA LEU A 425 -11.64 -6.87 0.27
C LEU A 425 -11.52 -6.80 -1.25
N ILE A 426 -10.46 -6.18 -1.81
CA ILE A 426 -10.25 -6.13 -3.27
C ILE A 426 -10.04 -7.54 -3.85
N PRO A 427 -9.02 -8.32 -3.45
CA PRO A 427 -8.84 -9.67 -3.96
C PRO A 427 -10.01 -10.60 -3.56
N LEU A 428 -10.61 -10.43 -2.39
CA LEU A 428 -11.80 -11.20 -1.97
C LEU A 428 -13.04 -10.91 -2.84
N ALA A 429 -13.23 -9.66 -3.24
CA ALA A 429 -14.32 -9.28 -4.13
C ALA A 429 -14.12 -9.87 -5.54
N LEU A 430 -12.85 -10.04 -5.96
CA LEU A 430 -12.46 -10.64 -7.23
C LEU A 430 -12.44 -12.18 -7.24
N TYR A 431 -12.58 -12.80 -6.07
CA TYR A 431 -12.53 -14.25 -5.91
C TYR A 431 -13.74 -14.96 -6.51
N ILE A 432 -13.46 -16.04 -7.24
CA ILE A 432 -14.45 -17.01 -7.70
C ILE A 432 -14.20 -18.33 -6.98
N TYR A 433 -15.15 -18.75 -6.16
CA TYR A 433 -15.16 -20.11 -5.62
C TYR A 433 -15.37 -21.11 -6.76
N LYS A 434 -14.42 -22.03 -6.91
CA LYS A 434 -14.55 -23.19 -7.79
C LYS A 434 -14.23 -24.43 -6.96
N VAL A 435 -15.07 -25.45 -7.06
CA VAL A 435 -14.81 -26.74 -6.41
C VAL A 435 -13.49 -27.29 -6.99
N PRO A 436 -12.50 -27.64 -6.14
CA PRO A 436 -11.24 -28.19 -6.63
C PRO A 436 -11.47 -29.47 -7.44
N LYS A 437 -10.94 -29.51 -8.67
CA LYS A 437 -10.90 -30.75 -9.47
C LYS A 437 -9.77 -31.64 -8.94
N ASN A 438 -10.04 -32.94 -8.78
CA ASN A 438 -9.06 -33.97 -8.42
C ASN A 438 -8.38 -33.84 -7.03
N LYS A 439 -9.17 -33.99 -5.95
CA LYS A 439 -8.73 -33.91 -4.54
C LYS A 439 -7.75 -35.03 -4.11
N THR A 440 -7.48 -36.02 -4.96
CA THR A 440 -6.61 -37.16 -4.64
C THR A 440 -5.16 -36.98 -5.09
N SER A 441 -4.87 -35.98 -5.93
CA SER A 441 -3.49 -35.75 -6.41
C SER A 441 -2.52 -35.42 -5.27
N LEU A 442 -1.29 -35.92 -5.37
CA LEU A 442 -0.21 -35.65 -4.40
C LEU A 442 0.04 -34.13 -4.26
N VAL A 443 0.02 -33.41 -5.39
CA VAL A 443 0.17 -31.95 -5.44
C VAL A 443 -0.94 -31.25 -4.66
N TYR A 444 -2.19 -31.71 -4.74
CA TYR A 444 -3.29 -31.14 -3.96
C TYR A 444 -3.08 -31.32 -2.45
N LYS A 445 -2.67 -32.52 -2.01
CA LYS A 445 -2.39 -32.80 -0.60
C LYS A 445 -1.19 -31.99 -0.10
N ALA A 446 -0.08 -31.97 -0.84
CA ALA A 446 1.10 -31.18 -0.48
C ALA A 446 0.76 -29.68 -0.33
N ASN A 447 0.00 -29.14 -1.29
CA ASN A 447 -0.48 -27.75 -1.25
C ASN A 447 -1.44 -27.51 -0.07
N GLN A 448 -2.23 -28.51 0.35
CA GLN A 448 -3.09 -28.38 1.53
C GLN A 448 -2.29 -28.23 2.82
N TYR A 449 -1.25 -29.06 3.02
CA TYR A 449 -0.43 -29.03 4.23
C TYR A 449 0.54 -27.85 4.26
N PHE A 450 1.06 -27.44 3.10
CA PHE A 450 1.98 -26.31 2.96
C PHE A 450 1.52 -25.06 3.71
N TYR A 451 0.28 -24.62 3.53
CA TYR A 451 -0.20 -23.37 4.16
C TYR A 451 -0.32 -23.45 5.68
N TYR A 452 -0.54 -24.64 6.26
CA TYR A 452 -0.55 -24.80 7.71
C TYR A 452 0.87 -24.76 8.28
N ALA A 453 1.83 -25.35 7.56
CA ALA A 453 3.23 -25.40 7.98
C ALA A 453 3.97 -24.08 7.74
N TYR A 454 3.61 -23.35 6.68
CA TYR A 454 4.34 -22.15 6.26
C TYR A 454 4.40 -21.10 7.37
N TYR A 455 3.26 -20.79 8.01
CA TYR A 455 3.19 -19.77 9.06
C TYR A 455 4.25 -19.95 10.16
N PRO A 456 4.25 -21.05 10.93
CA PRO A 456 5.21 -21.20 12.01
C PRO A 456 6.66 -21.32 11.52
N ILE A 457 6.89 -21.91 10.34
CA ILE A 457 8.25 -22.11 9.81
C ILE A 457 8.88 -20.79 9.41
N HIS A 458 8.23 -19.99 8.55
CA HIS A 458 8.83 -18.73 8.09
C HIS A 458 8.97 -17.72 9.24
N PHE A 459 8.04 -17.72 10.21
CA PHE A 459 8.14 -16.88 11.40
C PHE A 459 9.35 -17.28 12.26
N ALA A 460 9.55 -18.58 12.50
CA ALA A 460 10.70 -19.07 13.24
C ALA A 460 12.04 -18.78 12.53
N ILE A 461 12.08 -18.90 11.19
CA ILE A 461 13.26 -18.54 10.39
C ILE A 461 13.58 -17.05 10.53
N LEU A 462 12.58 -16.17 10.37
CA LEU A 462 12.79 -14.71 10.48
C LEU A 462 13.19 -14.30 11.90
N ALA A 463 12.57 -14.90 12.92
CA ALA A 463 12.98 -14.71 14.31
C ALA A 463 14.44 -15.15 14.51
N TYR A 464 14.80 -16.33 14.03
CA TYR A 464 16.18 -16.83 14.13
C TYR A 464 17.18 -15.88 13.46
N ILE A 465 16.88 -15.40 12.25
CA ILE A 465 17.72 -14.41 11.55
C ILE A 465 17.88 -13.16 12.42
N HIS A 466 16.78 -12.57 12.90
CA HIS A 466 16.83 -11.33 13.70
C HIS A 466 17.65 -11.43 14.99
N TYR A 467 17.67 -12.59 15.66
CA TYR A 467 18.40 -12.73 16.94
C TYR A 467 19.83 -13.27 16.77
N HIS A 468 20.21 -13.78 15.61
CA HIS A 468 21.49 -14.48 15.43
C HIS A 468 22.35 -14.00 14.25
N LEU A 469 21.82 -13.16 13.36
CA LEU A 469 22.52 -12.50 12.27
C LEU A 469 22.33 -10.99 12.39
#